data_AF-A0A382JUB5-F1
#
_entry.id   AF-A0A382JUB5-F1
#
_cell.length_a   1.000
_cell.length_b   1.000
_cell.length_c   1.000
_cell.angle_alpha   90.00
_cell.angle_beta   90.00
_cell.angle_gamma   90.00
#
_symmetry.space_group_name_H-M   'P 1'
#
loop_
_entity.id
_entity.type
_entity.pdbx_description
1 polymer ?
#
loop_
_entity_poly.entity_id
_entity_poly.type
_entity_poly.pdbx_seq_one_letter_code
_entity_poly.pdbx_strand_id
1 'polypeptide(L)'
;MISFRYLILTGVILASISGQEYDPDRIIVKLAPDISRNDFGSIIDTNFYMIEKVLVRRLNIISIKLKNNQISPVDAIKEFRDNPFVDKAIPDTKVSRRDIPDDTQFDQQWALHNIGQSGGTEDADIDAPEAWDIANGGVTPLGDTIVVAIVDGGMMLTHVDIIPNLWTNWGEIPGNGIDDDNNGYIDDVHGWDAYASDGSIPSDGHGTHVAGIVGAKGNNGVSVAGVNWNVKLMPLAGSSGTTSIVLEAYGYALDQRA
;
A
#
# COMPACT_ATOMS: atom_id res chain seq x y z
N MET A 1 -51.04 12.07 -15.87
CA MET A 1 -50.08 12.34 -16.96
C MET A 1 -48.80 12.78 -16.29
N ILE A 2 -47.75 11.95 -16.41
CA ILE A 2 -46.33 12.20 -16.04
C ILE A 2 -46.05 12.45 -14.55
N SER A 3 -45.73 11.34 -13.85
CA SER A 3 -45.04 11.35 -12.56
C SER A 3 -43.53 11.42 -12.80
N PHE A 4 -42.84 12.35 -12.14
CA PHE A 4 -41.39 12.52 -12.18
C PHE A 4 -40.70 11.31 -11.53
N ARG A 5 -39.82 10.66 -12.30
CA ARG A 5 -38.95 9.58 -11.83
C ARG A 5 -37.86 10.16 -10.93
N TYR A 6 -37.85 9.75 -9.66
CA TYR A 6 -36.63 9.74 -8.86
C TYR A 6 -35.68 8.70 -9.46
N LEU A 7 -34.62 9.18 -10.11
CA LEU A 7 -33.48 8.38 -10.49
C LEU A 7 -32.66 8.12 -9.22
N ILE A 8 -33.02 7.06 -8.49
CA ILE A 8 -32.20 6.61 -7.36
C ILE A 8 -30.96 5.92 -7.91
N LEU A 9 -29.83 6.45 -7.47
CA LEU A 9 -28.46 6.07 -7.69
C LEU A 9 -28.20 4.59 -7.32
N THR A 10 -28.48 3.64 -8.22
CA THR A 10 -28.12 2.21 -8.03
C THR A 10 -26.72 1.87 -8.58
N GLY A 11 -25.78 2.81 -8.49
CA GLY A 11 -24.45 2.67 -9.12
C GLY A 11 -23.27 2.46 -8.18
N VAL A 12 -23.44 2.52 -6.84
CA VAL A 12 -22.29 2.75 -5.94
C VAL A 12 -21.77 1.51 -5.21
N ILE A 13 -22.37 0.31 -5.33
CA ILE A 13 -21.97 -0.84 -4.48
C ILE A 13 -21.35 -2.03 -5.26
N LEU A 14 -21.12 -1.91 -6.57
CA LEU A 14 -20.37 -2.93 -7.32
C LEU A 14 -18.84 -2.75 -7.27
N ALA A 15 -18.34 -1.60 -6.81
CA ALA A 15 -16.91 -1.27 -6.82
C ALA A 15 -16.12 -1.81 -5.62
N SER A 16 -16.76 -2.38 -4.60
CA SER A 16 -16.09 -2.79 -3.36
C SER A 16 -15.71 -4.29 -3.30
N ILE A 17 -15.76 -5.00 -4.43
CA ILE A 17 -15.30 -6.42 -4.51
C ILE A 17 -14.00 -6.55 -5.32
N SER A 18 -13.60 -5.53 -6.08
CA SER A 18 -12.33 -5.55 -6.82
C SER A 18 -11.18 -5.12 -5.91
N GLY A 19 -10.69 -6.04 -5.08
CA GLY A 19 -9.44 -5.82 -4.33
C GLY A 19 -9.19 -6.79 -3.18
N GLN A 20 -10.25 -7.27 -2.51
CA GLN A 20 -10.10 -8.16 -1.36
C GLN A 20 -10.25 -9.63 -1.77
N GLU A 21 -9.23 -10.45 -1.50
CA GLU A 21 -9.27 -11.87 -1.80
C GLU A 21 -10.32 -12.57 -0.90
N TYR A 22 -11.28 -13.27 -1.50
CA TYR A 22 -12.34 -14.01 -0.81
C TYR A 22 -12.32 -15.48 -1.21
N ASP A 23 -12.85 -16.35 -0.34
CA ASP A 23 -13.01 -17.77 -0.65
C ASP A 23 -14.02 -17.93 -1.82
N PRO A 24 -13.61 -18.51 -2.96
CA PRO A 24 -14.47 -18.63 -4.14
C PRO A 24 -15.64 -19.60 -3.94
N ASP A 25 -15.59 -20.43 -2.90
CA ASP A 25 -16.58 -21.49 -2.63
C ASP A 25 -17.47 -21.15 -1.42
N ARG A 26 -17.35 -19.95 -0.83
CA ARG A 26 -18.06 -19.60 0.41
C ARG A 26 -18.60 -18.18 0.43
N ILE A 27 -19.72 -18.03 1.14
CA ILE A 27 -20.24 -16.73 1.57
C ILE A 27 -20.66 -16.79 3.05
N ILE A 28 -20.75 -15.63 3.69
CA ILE A 28 -21.25 -15.50 5.06
C ILE A 28 -22.64 -14.89 5.02
N VAL A 29 -23.58 -15.53 5.71
CA VAL A 29 -25.00 -15.15 5.75
C VAL A 29 -25.45 -14.98 7.19
N LYS A 30 -26.12 -13.87 7.48
CA LYS A 30 -26.88 -13.65 8.70
C LYS A 30 -28.36 -13.82 8.38
N LEU A 31 -29.02 -14.78 9.03
CA LEU A 31 -30.45 -15.00 8.86
C LEU A 31 -31.27 -13.92 9.57
N ALA A 32 -32.48 -13.69 9.08
CA ALA A 32 -33.45 -12.83 9.74
C ALA A 32 -33.75 -13.33 11.17
N PRO A 33 -34.07 -12.43 12.14
CA PRO A 33 -34.17 -12.78 13.56
C PRO A 33 -35.13 -13.95 13.86
N ASP A 34 -36.24 -14.03 13.13
CA ASP A 34 -37.32 -14.99 13.37
C ASP A 34 -37.14 -16.31 12.61
N ILE A 35 -36.05 -16.46 11.86
CA ILE A 35 -35.80 -17.66 11.05
C ILE A 35 -34.85 -18.60 11.77
N SER A 36 -35.32 -19.83 12.03
CA SER A 36 -34.46 -20.89 12.55
C SER A 36 -33.58 -21.45 11.43
N ARG A 37 -32.37 -21.90 11.78
CA ARG A 37 -31.46 -22.53 10.82
C ARG A 37 -32.04 -23.82 10.21
N ASN A 38 -32.91 -24.52 10.93
CA ASN A 38 -33.57 -25.73 10.43
C ASN A 38 -34.61 -25.39 9.37
N ASP A 39 -35.41 -24.34 9.61
CA ASP A 39 -36.38 -23.85 8.63
C ASP A 39 -35.65 -23.35 7.39
N PHE A 40 -34.59 -22.55 7.58
CA PHE A 40 -33.76 -22.07 6.47
C PHE A 40 -33.12 -23.22 5.68
N GLY A 41 -32.61 -24.24 6.38
CA GLY A 41 -32.04 -25.43 5.76
C GLY A 41 -33.04 -26.27 4.97
N SER A 42 -34.34 -26.13 5.26
CA SER A 42 -35.42 -26.83 4.54
C SER A 42 -35.84 -26.09 3.26
N ILE A 43 -35.52 -24.80 3.13
CA ILE A 43 -35.93 -23.95 2.00
C ILE A 43 -34.77 -23.53 1.08
N ILE A 44 -33.52 -23.65 1.54
CA ILE A 44 -32.34 -23.34 0.72
C ILE A 44 -32.25 -24.29 -0.47
N ASP A 45 -31.85 -23.79 -1.65
CA ASP A 45 -31.63 -24.66 -2.81
C ASP A 45 -30.37 -25.50 -2.61
N THR A 46 -30.58 -26.74 -2.18
CA THR A 46 -29.49 -27.69 -1.89
C THR A 46 -28.72 -28.15 -3.11
N ASN A 47 -29.17 -27.83 -4.34
CA ASN A 47 -28.40 -28.08 -5.56
C ASN A 47 -27.18 -27.14 -5.64
N PHE A 48 -27.38 -25.87 -5.27
CA PHE A 48 -26.33 -24.84 -5.34
C PHE A 48 -25.64 -24.60 -4.00
N TYR A 49 -26.33 -24.82 -2.89
CA TYR A 49 -25.87 -24.36 -1.58
C TYR A 49 -25.85 -25.46 -0.52
N MET A 50 -24.99 -25.27 0.48
CA MET A 50 -24.98 -26.07 1.70
C MET A 50 -24.67 -25.16 2.89
N ILE A 51 -25.45 -25.28 3.97
CA ILE A 51 -25.06 -24.71 5.26
C ILE A 51 -23.86 -25.51 5.77
N GLU A 52 -22.66 -24.94 5.66
CA GLU A 52 -21.43 -25.65 6.02
C GLU A 52 -21.19 -25.58 7.53
N LYS A 53 -21.34 -24.40 8.11
CA LYS A 53 -20.98 -24.15 9.51
C LYS A 53 -21.81 -23.03 10.12
N VAL A 54 -22.12 -23.15 11.40
CA VAL A 54 -22.64 -22.03 12.20
C VAL A 54 -21.45 -21.24 12.75
N LEU A 55 -21.35 -19.97 12.35
CA LEU A 55 -20.27 -19.07 12.75
C LEU A 55 -20.58 -18.37 14.08
N VAL A 56 -21.77 -17.78 14.20
CA VAL A 56 -22.22 -17.10 15.43
C VAL A 56 -23.63 -17.53 15.78
N ARG A 57 -23.75 -18.40 16.79
CA ARG A 57 -25.02 -19.03 17.18
C ARG A 57 -26.10 -18.03 17.60
N ARG A 58 -25.73 -17.03 18.41
CA ARG A 58 -26.67 -16.04 18.98
C ARG A 58 -27.21 -15.06 17.93
N LEU A 59 -26.44 -14.79 16.89
CA LEU A 59 -26.79 -13.83 15.82
C LEU A 59 -27.28 -14.53 14.55
N ASN A 60 -27.44 -15.86 14.57
CA ASN A 60 -27.78 -16.67 13.40
C ASN A 60 -26.87 -16.40 12.18
N ILE A 61 -25.56 -16.26 12.41
CA ILE A 61 -24.58 -16.12 11.33
C ILE A 61 -24.04 -17.49 10.97
N ILE A 62 -24.10 -17.83 9.68
CA ILE A 62 -23.73 -19.11 9.10
C ILE A 62 -22.82 -18.91 7.90
N SER A 63 -21.95 -19.89 7.64
CA SER A 63 -21.20 -20.01 6.39
C SER A 63 -21.98 -20.90 5.43
N ILE A 64 -22.17 -20.42 4.20
CA ILE A 64 -22.79 -21.17 3.11
C ILE A 64 -21.70 -21.55 2.13
N LYS A 65 -21.58 -22.85 1.86
CA LYS A 65 -20.73 -23.40 0.80
C LYS A 65 -21.48 -23.43 -0.52
N LEU A 66 -20.85 -22.91 -1.57
CA LEU A 66 -21.30 -22.94 -2.95
C LEU A 66 -20.87 -24.27 -3.59
N LYS A 67 -21.77 -24.93 -4.32
CA LYS A 67 -21.51 -26.23 -4.94
C LYS A 67 -21.17 -26.10 -6.41
N ASN A 68 -20.26 -26.98 -6.85
CA ASN A 68 -20.02 -27.33 -8.25
C ASN A 68 -19.63 -26.17 -9.18
N ASN A 69 -19.09 -25.06 -8.67
CA ASN A 69 -18.81 -23.84 -9.43
C ASN A 69 -20.00 -23.34 -10.28
N GLN A 70 -21.24 -23.70 -9.89
CA GLN A 70 -22.42 -23.36 -10.68
C GLN A 70 -22.86 -21.90 -10.46
N ILE A 71 -22.40 -21.28 -9.38
CA ILE A 71 -22.71 -19.91 -9.03
C ILE A 71 -21.48 -19.21 -8.45
N SER A 72 -21.24 -17.98 -8.86
CA SER A 72 -20.17 -17.15 -8.29
C SER A 72 -20.57 -16.66 -6.88
N PRO A 73 -19.63 -16.41 -5.96
CA PRO A 73 -19.94 -15.78 -4.68
C PRO A 73 -20.67 -14.45 -4.83
N VAL A 74 -20.32 -13.66 -5.84
CA VAL A 74 -20.95 -12.37 -6.11
C VAL A 74 -22.43 -12.54 -6.44
N ASP A 75 -22.77 -13.51 -7.29
CA ASP A 75 -24.16 -13.76 -7.67
C ASP A 75 -24.95 -14.45 -6.55
N ALA A 76 -24.33 -15.35 -5.80
CA ALA A 76 -24.91 -15.92 -4.59
C ALA A 76 -25.22 -14.82 -3.56
N ILE A 77 -24.32 -13.87 -3.34
CA ILE A 77 -24.56 -12.75 -2.42
C ILE A 77 -25.75 -11.90 -2.88
N LYS A 78 -25.89 -11.63 -4.19
CA LYS A 78 -27.07 -10.92 -4.72
C LYS A 78 -28.34 -11.70 -4.45
N GLU A 79 -28.37 -12.99 -4.78
CA GLU A 79 -29.52 -13.86 -4.54
C GLU A 79 -29.92 -13.89 -3.06
N PHE A 80 -28.94 -14.05 -2.15
CA PHE A 80 -29.21 -14.08 -0.71
C PHE A 80 -29.64 -12.71 -0.16
N ARG A 81 -29.18 -11.59 -0.73
CA ARG A 81 -29.64 -10.24 -0.31
C ARG A 81 -31.09 -9.98 -0.68
N ASP A 82 -31.59 -10.62 -1.74
CA ASP A 82 -32.99 -10.51 -2.17
C ASP A 82 -33.90 -11.53 -1.46
N ASN A 83 -33.35 -12.42 -0.64
CA ASN A 83 -34.09 -13.44 0.09
C ASN A 83 -34.69 -12.87 1.40
N PRO A 84 -36.02 -12.94 1.62
CA PRO A 84 -36.68 -12.37 2.80
C PRO A 84 -36.28 -13.02 4.13
N PHE A 85 -35.64 -14.19 4.10
CA PHE A 85 -35.17 -14.92 5.27
C PHE A 85 -33.73 -14.58 5.67
N VAL A 86 -33.09 -13.68 4.92
CA VAL A 86 -31.70 -13.26 5.10
C VAL A 86 -31.67 -11.78 5.48
N ASP A 87 -30.99 -11.46 6.58
CA ASP A 87 -30.73 -10.08 7.03
C ASP A 87 -29.51 -9.48 6.32
N LYS A 88 -28.45 -10.28 6.14
CA LYS A 88 -27.23 -9.83 5.47
C LYS A 88 -26.50 -10.98 4.79
N ALA A 89 -25.93 -10.73 3.61
CA ALA A 89 -24.97 -11.62 2.95
C ALA A 89 -23.72 -10.84 2.51
N ILE A 90 -22.54 -11.40 2.80
CA ILE A 90 -21.22 -10.82 2.54
C ILE A 90 -20.26 -11.92 2.03
N PRO A 91 -19.18 -11.55 1.32
CA PRO A 91 -18.13 -12.51 0.98
C PRO A 91 -17.40 -13.03 2.24
N ASP A 92 -16.86 -14.24 2.16
CA ASP A 92 -15.94 -14.79 3.17
C ASP A 92 -14.51 -14.37 2.80
N THR A 93 -14.10 -13.20 3.28
CA THR A 93 -12.81 -12.58 2.94
C THR A 93 -11.66 -13.23 3.72
N LYS A 94 -10.52 -13.43 3.07
CA LYS A 94 -9.30 -13.82 3.77
C LYS A 94 -8.89 -12.73 4.75
N VAL A 95 -8.44 -13.14 5.93
CA VAL A 95 -7.84 -12.26 6.94
C VAL A 95 -6.38 -12.67 7.07
N SER A 96 -5.46 -11.76 6.75
CA SER A 96 -4.03 -11.90 7.00
C SER A 96 -3.65 -11.22 8.32
N ARG A 97 -2.46 -11.54 8.82
CA ARG A 97 -1.83 -10.72 9.86
C ARG A 97 -1.45 -9.40 9.18
N ARG A 98 -1.80 -8.28 9.82
CA ARG A 98 -1.40 -6.94 9.38
C ARG A 98 0.11 -6.87 9.22
N ASP A 99 0.57 -6.25 8.13
CA ASP A 99 1.99 -6.02 7.90
C ASP A 99 2.50 -4.94 8.86
N ILE A 100 3.00 -5.40 10.01
CA ILE A 100 3.77 -4.60 10.97
C ILE A 100 5.24 -4.97 10.74
N PRO A 101 6.10 -4.00 10.42
CA PRO A 101 7.50 -4.30 10.16
C PRO A 101 8.21 -4.78 11.43
N ASP A 102 9.22 -5.63 11.27
CA ASP A 102 10.05 -6.14 12.36
C ASP A 102 11.19 -5.20 12.80
N ASP A 103 11.18 -3.95 12.31
CA ASP A 103 12.21 -2.95 12.55
C ASP A 103 12.24 -2.50 14.02
N THR A 104 13.44 -2.50 14.60
CA THR A 104 13.67 -2.38 16.06
C THR A 104 13.14 -1.11 16.73
N GLN A 105 12.89 -0.05 15.97
CA GLN A 105 12.40 1.24 16.45
C GLN A 105 11.02 1.60 15.90
N PHE A 106 10.35 0.68 15.18
CA PHE A 106 9.03 0.95 14.60
C PHE A 106 8.00 1.39 15.64
N ASP A 107 8.05 0.82 16.84
CA ASP A 107 7.16 1.21 17.95
C ASP A 107 7.25 2.71 18.29
N GLN A 108 8.36 3.40 17.96
CA GLN A 108 8.53 4.83 18.21
C GLN A 108 7.96 5.71 17.09
N GLN A 109 7.60 5.13 15.94
CA GLN A 109 7.14 5.84 14.74
C GLN A 109 5.64 6.11 14.78
N TRP A 110 5.21 6.91 15.76
CA TRP A 110 3.80 7.26 15.97
C TRP A 110 3.11 7.79 14.71
N ALA A 111 3.83 8.54 13.86
CA ALA A 111 3.25 9.09 12.63
C ALA A 111 2.83 8.01 11.62
N LEU A 112 3.40 6.80 11.70
CA LEU A 112 3.03 5.65 10.86
C LEU A 112 1.94 4.80 11.52
N HIS A 113 2.02 4.61 12.84
CA HIS A 113 1.08 3.82 13.62
C HIS A 113 1.06 4.30 15.07
N ASN A 114 -0.06 4.90 15.47
CA ASN A 114 -0.25 5.56 16.75
C ASN A 114 -1.26 4.80 17.61
N ILE A 115 -0.73 4.04 18.56
CA ILE A 115 -1.49 3.32 19.58
C ILE A 115 -1.45 4.06 20.93
N GLY A 116 -1.18 5.36 20.92
CA GLY A 116 -1.03 6.19 22.12
C GLY A 116 0.33 6.03 22.82
N GLN A 117 1.32 5.38 22.18
CA GLN A 117 2.61 5.04 22.78
C GLN A 117 3.45 6.26 23.21
N SER A 118 3.17 7.42 22.63
CA SER A 118 3.85 8.69 22.89
C SER A 118 3.00 9.67 23.71
N GLY A 119 1.85 9.22 24.25
CA GLY A 119 0.91 10.06 24.99
C GLY A 119 0.04 10.97 24.10
N GLY A 120 0.04 10.74 22.78
CA GLY A 120 -0.83 11.41 21.83
C GLY A 120 -2.26 10.83 21.77
N THR A 121 -3.06 11.34 20.85
CA THR A 121 -4.38 10.76 20.53
C THR A 121 -4.16 9.50 19.70
N GLU A 122 -4.68 8.36 20.17
CA GLU A 122 -4.71 7.11 19.39
C GLU A 122 -5.34 7.36 18.00
N ASP A 123 -4.85 6.68 16.96
CA ASP A 123 -5.35 6.79 15.58
C ASP A 123 -5.04 8.13 14.89
N ALA A 124 -4.29 9.03 15.55
CA ALA A 124 -3.76 10.24 14.93
C ALA A 124 -2.43 9.91 14.20
N ASP A 125 -2.54 9.18 13.09
CA ASP A 125 -1.45 8.76 12.21
C ASP A 125 -1.90 8.73 10.73
N ILE A 126 -1.14 8.07 9.86
CA ILE A 126 -1.42 7.99 8.42
C ILE A 126 -1.97 6.63 7.97
N ASP A 127 -2.35 5.74 8.90
CA ASP A 127 -2.80 4.37 8.65
C ASP A 127 -1.78 3.56 7.80
N ALA A 128 -0.48 3.69 8.10
CA ALA A 128 0.56 3.06 7.27
C ALA A 128 0.48 1.52 7.28
N PRO A 129 0.26 0.82 8.42
CA PRO A 129 0.04 -0.63 8.42
C PRO A 129 -1.11 -1.09 7.53
N GLU A 130 -2.23 -0.37 7.55
CA GLU A 130 -3.40 -0.63 6.72
C GLU A 130 -3.08 -0.41 5.23
N ALA A 131 -2.29 0.61 4.91
CA ALA A 131 -1.82 0.84 3.55
C ALA A 131 -0.84 -0.26 3.07
N TRP A 132 0.01 -0.77 3.95
CA TRP A 132 0.97 -1.83 3.61
C TRP A 132 0.32 -3.18 3.33
N ASP A 133 -0.86 -3.45 3.89
CA ASP A 133 -1.69 -4.59 3.50
C ASP A 133 -2.11 -4.53 2.00
N ILE A 134 -2.05 -3.34 1.38
CA ILE A 134 -2.28 -3.13 -0.06
C ILE A 134 -0.94 -3.09 -0.82
N ALA A 135 -0.01 -2.24 -0.38
CA ALA A 135 1.30 -2.07 -1.01
C ALA A 135 2.31 -1.42 -0.04
N ASN A 136 3.51 -1.99 0.04
CA ASN A 136 4.65 -1.46 0.81
C ASN A 136 5.75 -0.86 -0.09
N GLY A 137 5.36 -0.43 -1.28
CA GLY A 137 6.22 0.06 -2.35
C GLY A 137 5.50 -0.12 -3.69
N GLY A 138 6.22 -0.08 -4.80
CA GLY A 138 5.57 -0.31 -6.09
C GLY A 138 6.49 -0.23 -7.29
N VAL A 139 5.86 -0.48 -8.43
CA VAL A 139 6.45 -0.32 -9.75
C VAL A 139 5.67 0.70 -10.56
N THR A 140 6.32 1.35 -11.52
CA THR A 140 5.68 2.18 -12.52
C THR A 140 4.72 1.33 -13.38
N PRO A 141 3.82 1.94 -14.17
CA PRO A 141 2.99 1.21 -15.13
C PRO A 141 3.79 0.38 -16.15
N LEU A 142 5.08 0.66 -16.33
CA LEU A 142 6.00 -0.06 -17.22
C LEU A 142 6.74 -1.20 -16.52
N GLY A 143 6.60 -1.34 -15.20
CA GLY A 143 7.24 -2.40 -14.40
C GLY A 143 8.55 -2.00 -13.72
N ASP A 144 8.96 -0.74 -13.81
CA ASP A 144 10.20 -0.25 -13.20
C ASP A 144 10.01 0.06 -11.71
N THR A 145 11.04 -0.11 -10.90
CA THR A 145 10.98 0.32 -9.49
C THR A 145 10.74 1.83 -9.41
N ILE A 146 9.85 2.28 -8.51
CA ILE A 146 9.63 3.70 -8.29
C ILE A 146 10.89 4.36 -7.72
N VAL A 147 11.30 5.48 -8.31
CA VAL A 147 12.40 6.34 -7.84
C VAL A 147 11.83 7.63 -7.25
N VAL A 148 12.29 8.00 -6.05
CA VAL A 148 11.97 9.26 -5.37
C VAL A 148 13.23 10.09 -5.25
N ALA A 149 13.22 11.28 -5.86
CA ALA A 149 14.28 12.26 -5.72
C ALA A 149 14.18 12.98 -4.38
N ILE A 150 15.26 12.97 -3.59
CA ILE A 150 15.39 13.65 -2.30
C ILE A 150 16.24 14.90 -2.51
N VAL A 151 15.59 16.01 -2.85
CA VAL A 151 16.25 17.31 -3.01
C VAL A 151 16.45 17.95 -1.63
N ASP A 152 17.66 17.80 -1.07
CA ASP A 152 17.99 18.22 0.29
C ASP A 152 19.45 18.73 0.42
N GLY A 153 20.02 18.70 1.62
CA GLY A 153 21.43 19.03 1.88
C GLY A 153 22.43 17.95 1.49
N GLY A 154 21.95 16.75 1.13
CA GLY A 154 22.74 15.55 0.92
C GLY A 154 22.11 14.33 1.57
N MET A 155 22.84 13.21 1.66
CA MET A 155 22.37 11.99 2.28
C MET A 155 23.53 11.08 2.70
N MET A 156 23.44 10.45 3.87
CA MET A 156 24.40 9.44 4.32
C MET A 156 24.17 8.13 3.55
N LEU A 157 24.83 7.99 2.40
CA LEU A 157 24.67 6.85 1.49
C LEU A 157 25.03 5.49 2.12
N THR A 158 25.84 5.51 3.18
CA THR A 158 26.32 4.31 3.89
C THR A 158 25.43 3.88 5.05
N HIS A 159 24.31 4.56 5.28
CA HIS A 159 23.39 4.17 6.35
C HIS A 159 22.76 2.80 6.05
N VAL A 160 22.84 1.87 7.01
CA VAL A 160 22.41 0.47 6.86
C VAL A 160 20.96 0.33 6.37
N ASP A 161 20.11 1.27 6.77
CA ASP A 161 18.68 1.27 6.47
C ASP A 161 18.33 1.97 5.13
N ILE A 162 19.32 2.61 4.51
CA ILE A 162 19.17 3.33 3.23
C ILE A 162 19.80 2.54 2.08
N ILE A 163 20.95 1.90 2.29
CA ILE A 163 21.69 1.13 1.26
C ILE A 163 20.77 0.23 0.41
N PRO A 164 19.83 -0.57 0.97
CA PRO A 164 18.98 -1.45 0.16
C PRO A 164 18.07 -0.70 -0.83
N ASN A 165 17.67 0.52 -0.46
CA ASN A 165 16.80 1.40 -1.23
C ASN A 165 17.56 2.54 -1.91
N LEU A 166 18.90 2.56 -1.88
CA LEU A 166 19.69 3.57 -2.58
C LEU A 166 19.53 3.42 -4.11
N TRP A 167 19.31 4.54 -4.79
CA TRP A 167 19.31 4.58 -6.26
C TRP A 167 20.74 4.48 -6.82
N THR A 168 20.87 3.96 -8.03
CA THR A 168 22.16 3.84 -8.71
C THR A 168 21.95 4.11 -10.20
N ASN A 169 22.76 5.01 -10.76
CA ASN A 169 22.87 5.17 -12.20
C ASN A 169 23.64 3.97 -12.77
N TRP A 170 22.97 3.11 -13.54
CA TRP A 170 23.59 1.96 -14.18
C TRP A 170 24.30 2.32 -15.51
N GLY A 171 24.14 3.56 -15.97
CA GLY A 171 24.85 4.12 -17.12
C GLY A 171 26.32 4.47 -16.82
N GLU A 172 26.65 4.71 -15.55
CA GLU A 172 27.97 5.16 -15.10
C GLU A 172 28.93 4.04 -14.72
N ILE A 173 30.22 4.24 -14.98
CA ILE A 173 31.31 3.43 -14.42
C ILE A 173 31.94 4.23 -13.26
N PRO A 174 31.74 3.81 -12.00
CA PRO A 174 32.13 4.63 -10.86
C PRO A 174 33.61 5.03 -10.82
N GLY A 175 33.86 6.33 -10.75
CA GLY A 175 35.15 6.93 -10.44
C GLY A 175 36.15 6.91 -11.60
N ASN A 176 35.66 6.86 -12.84
CA ASN A 176 36.52 6.93 -14.02
C ASN A 176 36.73 8.38 -14.53
N GLY A 177 35.98 9.36 -14.01
CA GLY A 177 36.04 10.76 -14.41
C GLY A 177 35.44 11.04 -15.80
N ILE A 178 34.56 10.15 -16.28
CA ILE A 178 33.89 10.22 -17.57
C ILE A 178 32.38 10.23 -17.33
N ASP A 179 31.65 10.99 -18.14
CA ASP A 179 30.20 10.91 -18.27
C ASP A 179 29.92 9.76 -19.26
N ASP A 180 29.68 8.55 -18.74
CA ASP A 180 29.63 7.32 -19.55
C ASP A 180 28.31 7.17 -20.29
N ASP A 181 27.23 7.72 -19.73
CA ASP A 181 25.90 7.72 -20.35
C ASP A 181 25.63 8.97 -21.21
N ASN A 182 26.56 9.93 -21.23
CA ASN A 182 26.49 11.21 -21.94
C ASN A 182 25.29 12.07 -21.52
N ASN A 183 24.89 12.02 -20.24
CA ASN A 183 23.78 12.80 -19.70
C ASN A 183 24.18 14.24 -19.30
N GLY A 184 25.48 14.57 -19.34
CA GLY A 184 26.04 15.86 -18.95
C GLY A 184 26.60 15.91 -17.52
N TYR A 185 26.55 14.81 -16.78
CA TYR A 185 26.90 14.69 -15.37
C TYR A 185 27.96 13.60 -15.18
N ILE A 186 29.18 13.99 -14.88
CA ILE A 186 30.31 13.06 -14.68
C ILE A 186 30.16 12.32 -13.34
N ASP A 187 30.28 11.00 -13.35
CA ASP A 187 30.33 10.14 -12.15
C ASP A 187 29.10 10.30 -11.23
N ASP A 188 27.90 10.54 -11.77
CA ASP A 188 26.64 10.73 -11.02
C ASP A 188 26.01 9.40 -10.51
N VAL A 189 26.87 8.49 -10.06
CA VAL A 189 26.56 7.08 -9.72
C VAL A 189 25.39 6.92 -8.75
N HIS A 190 25.27 7.81 -7.78
CA HIS A 190 24.23 7.74 -6.75
C HIS A 190 23.37 9.00 -6.68
N GLY A 191 23.49 9.92 -7.65
CA GLY A 191 22.78 11.19 -7.68
C GLY A 191 23.73 12.35 -7.97
N TRP A 192 23.26 13.57 -7.73
CA TRP A 192 23.97 14.81 -8.05
C TRP A 192 24.09 15.77 -6.86
N ASP A 193 25.26 16.38 -6.69
CA ASP A 193 25.49 17.51 -5.79
C ASP A 193 25.56 18.82 -6.56
N ALA A 194 24.45 19.56 -6.60
CA ALA A 194 24.37 20.87 -7.23
C ALA A 194 25.07 21.98 -6.41
N TYR A 195 25.51 21.72 -5.18
CA TYR A 195 26.38 22.67 -4.47
C TYR A 195 27.80 22.68 -5.04
N ALA A 196 28.29 21.52 -5.48
CA ALA A 196 29.62 21.32 -6.04
C ALA A 196 29.63 21.13 -7.57
N SER A 197 28.46 20.87 -8.17
CA SER A 197 28.27 20.44 -9.54
C SER A 197 29.09 19.19 -9.88
N ASP A 198 28.95 18.15 -9.05
CA ASP A 198 29.55 16.82 -9.26
C ASP A 198 28.68 15.69 -8.67
N GLY A 199 29.06 14.42 -8.92
CA GLY A 199 28.37 13.25 -8.37
C GLY A 199 28.67 12.94 -6.88
N SER A 200 29.40 13.80 -6.17
CA SER A 200 29.90 13.52 -4.82
C SER A 200 28.93 13.95 -3.72
N ILE A 201 27.86 13.17 -3.52
CA ILE A 201 26.81 13.47 -2.54
C ILE A 201 27.37 13.71 -1.13
N PRO A 202 27.16 14.91 -0.54
CA PRO A 202 27.58 15.17 0.82
C PRO A 202 26.74 14.37 1.81
N SER A 203 27.39 13.92 2.90
CA SER A 203 26.67 13.31 4.02
C SER A 203 25.98 14.39 4.84
N ASP A 204 24.65 14.40 4.84
CA ASP A 204 23.84 15.38 5.59
C ASP A 204 22.79 14.70 6.49
N GLY A 205 22.59 15.25 7.69
CA GLY A 205 21.66 14.71 8.67
C GLY A 205 20.19 14.98 8.33
N HIS A 206 19.88 16.15 7.78
CA HIS A 206 18.51 16.53 7.45
C HIS A 206 17.99 15.69 6.28
N GLY A 207 18.74 15.62 5.18
CA GLY A 207 18.37 14.81 4.02
C GLY A 207 18.33 13.31 4.31
N THR A 208 19.22 12.79 5.17
CA THR A 208 19.14 11.38 5.64
C THR A 208 17.86 11.12 6.43
N HIS A 209 17.45 12.05 7.29
CA HIS A 209 16.22 11.91 8.07
C HIS A 209 14.98 11.95 7.16
N VAL A 210 14.93 12.86 6.19
CA VAL A 210 13.88 12.92 5.16
C VAL A 210 13.83 11.63 4.35
N ALA A 211 14.98 11.14 3.88
CA ALA A 211 15.08 9.89 3.13
C ALA A 211 14.61 8.68 3.95
N GLY A 212 14.91 8.64 5.25
CA GLY A 212 14.46 7.60 6.16
C GLY A 212 12.93 7.55 6.29
N ILE A 213 12.26 8.72 6.43
CA ILE A 213 10.80 8.79 6.44
C ILE A 213 10.21 8.28 5.12
N VAL A 214 10.78 8.69 3.99
CA VAL A 214 10.27 8.30 2.67
C VAL A 214 10.42 6.80 2.42
N GLY A 215 11.60 6.24 2.73
CA GLY A 215 11.95 4.91 2.24
C GLY A 215 13.13 4.22 2.94
N ALA A 216 13.31 4.41 4.25
CA ALA A 216 14.08 3.44 5.03
C ALA A 216 13.55 2.02 4.76
N LYS A 217 14.46 1.05 4.71
CA LYS A 217 14.14 -0.31 4.29
C LYS A 217 13.32 -1.02 5.37
N GLY A 218 12.01 -1.01 5.21
CA GLY A 218 11.12 -1.71 6.15
C GLY A 218 11.30 -3.22 6.14
N ASN A 219 11.00 -3.82 7.29
CA ASN A 219 11.01 -5.25 7.58
C ASN A 219 12.38 -5.90 7.31
N ASN A 220 13.44 -5.24 7.80
CA ASN A 220 14.81 -5.74 7.72
C ASN A 220 15.42 -6.02 9.11
N GLY A 221 14.64 -5.84 10.18
CA GLY A 221 15.07 -6.03 11.57
C GLY A 221 16.03 -4.96 12.10
N VAL A 222 16.12 -3.78 11.47
CA VAL A 222 17.06 -2.72 11.82
C VAL A 222 16.34 -1.37 11.87
N SER A 223 16.70 -0.53 12.84
CA SER A 223 16.28 0.88 12.89
C SER A 223 14.78 1.09 12.66
N VAL A 224 14.38 1.74 11.55
CA VAL A 224 13.03 2.28 11.32
C VAL A 224 12.45 1.80 9.99
N ALA A 225 11.14 1.85 9.83
CA ALA A 225 10.50 1.64 8.53
C ALA A 225 10.22 2.98 7.84
N GLY A 226 10.53 3.10 6.55
CA GLY A 226 10.01 4.19 5.72
C GLY A 226 8.55 3.97 5.37
N VAL A 227 7.88 5.00 4.86
CA VAL A 227 6.53 4.84 4.28
C VAL A 227 6.55 3.83 3.12
N ASN A 228 7.64 3.79 2.34
CA ASN A 228 7.84 2.84 1.24
C ASN A 228 9.01 1.90 1.56
N TRP A 229 8.73 0.64 1.86
CA TRP A 229 9.76 -0.36 2.16
C TRP A 229 10.57 -0.76 0.90
N ASN A 230 9.94 -0.66 -0.27
CA ASN A 230 10.51 -1.02 -1.57
C ASN A 230 10.42 0.17 -2.53
N VAL A 231 11.50 0.96 -2.59
CA VAL A 231 11.64 2.17 -3.43
C VAL A 231 13.10 2.40 -3.75
N LYS A 232 13.39 3.32 -4.68
CA LYS A 232 14.73 3.86 -4.89
C LYS A 232 14.81 5.32 -4.49
N LEU A 233 15.75 5.65 -3.61
CA LEU A 233 16.02 6.98 -3.10
C LEU A 233 17.19 7.59 -3.88
N MET A 234 16.91 8.63 -4.65
CA MET A 234 17.90 9.38 -5.44
C MET A 234 18.23 10.68 -4.70
N PRO A 235 19.34 10.76 -3.96
CA PRO A 235 19.76 11.99 -3.29
C PRO A 235 20.20 13.06 -4.28
N LEU A 236 19.68 14.27 -4.12
CA LEU A 236 20.08 15.45 -4.88
C LEU A 236 20.43 16.56 -3.88
N ALA A 237 21.71 16.85 -3.72
CA ALA A 237 22.13 17.93 -2.84
C ALA A 237 21.98 19.27 -3.58
N GLY A 238 21.29 20.22 -2.97
CA GLY A 238 21.02 21.52 -3.62
C GLY A 238 19.75 22.23 -3.14
N SER A 239 19.21 21.90 -1.96
CA SER A 239 17.97 22.50 -1.44
C SER A 239 18.07 23.93 -0.91
N SER A 240 19.27 24.53 -0.90
CA SER A 240 19.51 25.85 -0.30
C SER A 240 20.52 26.69 -1.10
N GLY A 241 20.86 27.88 -0.58
CA GLY A 241 21.77 28.80 -1.26
C GLY A 241 21.04 29.70 -2.26
N THR A 242 21.37 29.59 -3.55
CA THR A 242 20.77 30.40 -4.62
C THR A 242 19.69 29.62 -5.38
N THR A 243 18.76 30.33 -6.00
CA THR A 243 17.75 29.71 -6.88
C THR A 243 18.39 28.91 -8.03
N SER A 244 19.59 29.29 -8.50
CA SER A 244 20.29 28.54 -9.54
C SER A 244 20.72 27.14 -9.07
N ILE A 245 21.23 27.01 -7.84
CA ILE A 245 21.60 25.72 -7.25
C ILE A 245 20.37 24.83 -7.11
N VAL A 246 19.28 25.39 -6.59
CA VAL A 246 18.01 24.65 -6.44
C VAL A 246 17.50 24.21 -7.81
N LEU A 247 17.52 25.08 -8.82
CA LEU A 247 17.10 24.74 -10.18
C LEU A 247 17.98 23.65 -10.81
N GLU A 248 19.29 23.65 -10.56
CA GLU A 248 20.20 22.60 -11.04
C GLU A 248 19.84 21.24 -10.44
N ALA A 249 19.59 21.16 -9.13
CA ALA A 249 19.15 19.91 -8.49
C ALA A 249 17.82 19.39 -9.06
N TYR A 250 16.83 20.27 -9.25
CA TYR A 250 15.57 19.87 -9.91
C TYR A 250 15.76 19.51 -11.39
N GLY A 251 16.68 20.17 -12.08
CA GLY A 251 17.04 19.92 -13.48
C GLY A 251 17.57 18.52 -13.66
N TYR A 252 18.52 18.10 -12.83
CA TYR A 252 19.05 16.73 -12.85
C TYR A 252 17.94 15.68 -12.74
N ALA A 253 16.99 15.84 -11.81
CA ALA A 253 15.87 14.91 -11.66
C ALA A 253 14.99 14.81 -12.92
N LEU A 254 14.90 15.90 -13.69
CA LEU A 254 14.16 15.94 -14.95
C LEU A 254 14.95 15.27 -16.08
N ASP A 255 16.26 15.49 -16.14
CA ASP A 255 17.14 14.94 -17.17
C ASP A 255 17.27 13.42 -17.05
N GLN A 256 17.26 12.87 -15.82
CA GLN A 256 17.21 11.42 -15.57
C GLN A 256 15.91 10.72 -16.03
N ARG A 257 14.90 11.48 -16.48
CA ARG A 257 13.67 10.92 -17.06
C ARG A 257 13.66 10.93 -18.60
N ALA A 258 14.66 11.55 -19.22
CA ALA A 258 14.68 11.82 -20.66
C ALA A 258 15.05 10.60 -21.52
#